data_AF-A0A258G3T2-F1
#
_entry.id   AF-A0A258G3T2-F1
#
_cell.length_a   1.000
_cell.length_b   1.000
_cell.length_c   1.000
_cell.angle_alpha   90.00
_cell.angle_beta   90.00
_cell.angle_gamma   90.00
#
_symmetry.space_group_name_H-M   'P 1'
#
loop_
_entity.id
_entity.type
_entity.pdbx_description
1 polymer ?
#
loop_
_entity_poly.entity_id
_entity_poly.type
_entity_poly.pdbx_seq_one_letter_code
_entity_poly.pdbx_strand_id
1 'polypeptide(L)'
;MLIVIVVIAILAAITIVALNGIQARANASKDTSAALAYGKALKMLVAEKGESALPTTESCLGLSAWYPISSPRFQQNQCNTWSYDSGATYGGFGAAIFPMSLLTPYISNTPEPSNLVGFDNGASSGALQASRGLMYQKLNPSSWSGRVGRVLWMRNGRVDCPSSYYDSAATVTWCYVYI
;
A
#
# COMPACT_ATOMS: atom_id res chain seq x y z
N MET A 1 41.33 28.21 -0.90
CA MET A 1 40.46 27.50 -1.86
C MET A 1 39.98 26.14 -1.33
N LEU A 2 40.78 25.37 -0.60
CA LEU A 2 40.40 24.04 -0.09
C LEU A 2 39.16 24.04 0.84
N ILE A 3 39.05 25.06 1.70
CA ILE A 3 37.95 25.14 2.68
C ILE A 3 36.57 25.18 1.98
N VAL A 4 36.46 25.88 0.84
CA VAL A 4 35.19 26.01 0.12
C VAL A 4 34.71 24.66 -0.44
N ILE A 5 35.63 23.85 -0.94
CA ILE A 5 35.30 22.52 -1.50
C ILE A 5 34.77 21.60 -0.40
N VAL A 6 35.41 21.61 0.77
CA VAL A 6 34.97 20.80 1.92
C VAL A 6 33.58 21.21 2.40
N VAL A 7 33.31 22.52 2.48
CA VAL A 7 31.99 23.02 2.90
C VAL A 7 30.90 22.60 1.92
N ILE A 8 31.14 22.70 0.61
CA ILE A 8 30.16 22.27 -0.41
C ILE A 8 29.89 20.76 -0.29
N ALA A 9 30.93 19.94 -0.11
CA ALA A 9 30.77 18.50 0.04
C ALA A 9 29.92 18.13 1.26
N ILE A 10 30.13 18.79 2.40
CA ILE A 10 29.35 18.54 3.63
C ILE A 10 27.90 18.99 3.46
N LEU A 11 27.65 20.18 2.90
CA LEU A 11 26.28 20.64 2.64
C LEU A 11 25.52 19.69 1.72
N ALA A 12 26.17 19.21 0.65
CA ALA A 12 25.55 18.27 -0.29
C ALA A 12 25.20 16.92 0.37
N ALA A 13 26.04 16.41 1.27
CA ALA A 13 25.76 15.16 1.97
C ALA A 13 24.52 15.29 2.89
N ILE A 14 24.39 16.40 3.61
CA ILE A 14 23.27 16.64 4.52
C ILE A 14 21.95 16.79 3.74
N THR A 15 21.96 17.52 2.62
CA THR A 15 20.74 17.76 1.83
C THR A 15 20.18 16.47 1.24
N ILE A 16 21.03 15.54 0.78
CA ILE A 16 20.58 14.25 0.21
C ILE A 16 19.87 13.41 1.27
N VAL A 17 20.45 13.25 2.46
CA VAL A 17 19.86 12.43 3.53
C VAL A 17 18.55 13.03 4.02
N ALA A 18 18.50 14.36 4.18
CA ALA A 18 17.29 15.07 4.57
C ALA A 18 16.18 14.95 3.52
N LEU A 19 16.51 15.09 2.23
CA LEU A 19 15.55 14.98 1.14
C LEU A 19 14.92 13.57 1.09
N ASN A 20 15.73 12.52 1.22
CA ASN A 20 15.26 11.14 1.25
C ASN A 20 14.29 10.90 2.43
N GLY A 21 14.62 11.39 3.62
CA GLY A 21 13.75 11.28 4.80
C GLY A 21 12.45 12.08 4.68
N ILE A 22 12.48 13.27 4.08
CA ILE A 22 11.28 14.08 3.84
C ILE A 22 10.36 13.42 2.82
N GLN A 23 10.90 12.91 1.71
CA GLN A 23 10.11 12.21 0.69
C GLN A 23 9.43 10.96 1.26
N ALA A 24 10.13 10.18 2.09
CA ALA A 24 9.56 9.00 2.73
C ALA A 24 8.35 9.35 3.62
N ARG A 25 8.47 10.40 4.46
CA ARG A 25 7.36 10.87 5.31
C ARG A 25 6.20 11.46 4.51
N ALA A 26 6.50 12.22 3.45
CA ALA A 26 5.48 12.76 2.56
C ALA A 26 4.67 11.63 1.88
N ASN A 27 5.35 10.59 1.40
CA ASN A 27 4.70 9.43 0.81
C ASN A 27 3.89 8.63 1.84
N ALA A 28 4.38 8.46 3.07
CA ALA A 28 3.62 7.81 4.14
C ALA A 28 2.31 8.57 4.48
N SER A 29 2.39 9.90 4.55
CA SER A 29 1.24 10.77 4.76
C SER A 29 0.25 10.71 3.58
N LYS A 30 0.76 10.72 2.34
CA LYS A 30 -0.05 10.57 1.11
C LYS A 30 -0.87 9.28 1.15
N ASP A 31 -0.24 8.14 1.45
CA ASP A 31 -0.94 6.84 1.49
C ASP A 31 -1.93 6.75 2.63
N THR A 32 -1.60 7.28 3.80
CA THR A 32 -2.51 7.28 4.95
C THR A 32 -3.76 8.12 4.65
N SER A 33 -3.59 9.30 4.06
CA SER A 33 -4.71 10.15 3.64
C SER A 33 -5.59 9.46 2.60
N ALA A 34 -4.97 8.86 1.58
CA ALA A 34 -5.67 8.10 0.56
C ALA A 34 -6.43 6.89 1.17
N ALA A 35 -5.79 6.12 2.04
CA ALA A 35 -6.38 4.96 2.70
C ALA A 35 -7.61 5.33 3.55
N LEU A 36 -7.55 6.45 4.28
CA LEU A 36 -8.67 6.93 5.08
C LEU A 36 -9.84 7.39 4.22
N ALA A 37 -9.56 8.06 3.09
CA ALA A 37 -10.58 8.46 2.14
C ALA A 37 -11.28 7.25 1.50
N TYR A 38 -10.51 6.25 1.04
CA TYR A 38 -11.07 4.99 0.53
C TYR A 38 -11.83 4.21 1.61
N GLY A 39 -11.29 4.11 2.82
CA GLY A 39 -11.95 3.43 3.93
C GLY A 39 -13.28 4.07 4.29
N LYS A 40 -13.37 5.41 4.29
CA LYS A 40 -14.62 6.14 4.49
C LYS A 40 -15.62 5.88 3.36
N ALA A 41 -15.18 5.93 2.10
CA ALA A 41 -16.04 5.65 0.95
C ALA A 41 -16.58 4.21 0.97
N LEU A 42 -15.75 3.24 1.33
CA LEU A 42 -16.15 1.84 1.46
C LEU A 42 -17.15 1.62 2.60
N LYS A 43 -16.98 2.31 3.74
CA LYS A 43 -17.96 2.28 4.83
C LYS A 43 -19.31 2.84 4.40
N MET A 44 -19.33 3.93 3.63
CA MET A 44 -20.57 4.48 3.09
C MET A 44 -21.24 3.53 2.10
N LEU A 45 -20.45 2.92 1.21
CA LEU A 45 -20.94 1.92 0.27
C LEU A 45 -21.61 0.74 0.99
N VAL A 46 -20.97 0.21 2.05
CA VAL A 46 -21.54 -0.88 2.85
C VAL A 46 -22.79 -0.42 3.60
N ALA A 47 -22.80 0.80 4.13
CA ALA A 47 -23.96 1.33 4.84
C ALA A 47 -25.18 1.48 3.92
N GLU A 48 -24.99 1.83 2.64
CA GLU A 48 -26.08 2.02 1.68
C GLU A 48 -26.50 0.73 0.96
N LYS A 49 -25.52 -0.08 0.51
CA LYS A 49 -25.76 -1.24 -0.38
C LYS A 49 -25.51 -2.59 0.28
N GLY A 50 -25.03 -2.61 1.51
CA GLY A 50 -24.65 -3.82 2.23
C GLY A 50 -23.28 -4.38 1.82
N GLU A 51 -22.84 -5.40 2.54
CA GLU A 51 -21.52 -6.02 2.35
C GLU A 51 -21.35 -6.77 1.02
N SER A 52 -22.46 -7.20 0.42
CA SER A 52 -22.48 -7.90 -0.88
C SER A 52 -22.06 -7.01 -2.04
N ALA A 53 -22.08 -5.68 -1.85
CA ALA A 53 -21.59 -4.72 -2.84
C ALA A 53 -20.06 -4.65 -2.90
N LEU A 54 -19.35 -5.19 -1.90
CA LEU A 54 -17.90 -5.23 -1.89
C LEU A 54 -17.38 -6.39 -2.75
N PRO A 55 -16.22 -6.25 -3.39
CA PRO A 55 -15.55 -7.37 -4.05
C PRO A 55 -15.31 -8.53 -3.08
N THR A 56 -15.45 -9.76 -3.59
CA THR A 56 -15.17 -10.99 -2.84
C THR A 56 -13.69 -11.33 -2.79
N THR A 57 -12.91 -10.75 -3.70
CA THR A 57 -11.46 -10.95 -3.81
C THR A 57 -10.70 -9.67 -3.47
N GLU A 58 -9.41 -9.83 -3.18
CA GLU A 58 -8.50 -8.70 -3.06
C GLU A 58 -8.42 -7.93 -4.37
N SER A 59 -8.38 -6.60 -4.28
CA SER A 59 -8.33 -5.71 -5.44
C SER A 59 -7.57 -4.44 -5.16
N CYS A 60 -6.93 -3.88 -6.20
CA CYS A 60 -6.17 -2.64 -6.08
C CYS A 60 -7.10 -1.43 -6.10
N LEU A 61 -6.93 -0.55 -5.13
CA LEU A 61 -7.69 0.67 -5.04
C LEU A 61 -7.05 1.75 -5.92
N GLY A 62 -7.84 2.30 -6.84
CA GLY A 62 -7.38 3.35 -7.74
C GLY A 62 -7.54 3.01 -9.21
N LEU A 63 -6.78 3.71 -10.05
CA LEU A 63 -6.84 3.57 -11.51
C LEU A 63 -5.83 2.52 -11.99
N SER A 64 -6.15 1.82 -13.08
CA SER A 64 -5.24 0.87 -13.73
C SER A 64 -3.88 1.51 -14.10
N ALA A 65 -3.90 2.78 -14.49
CA ALA A 65 -2.70 3.55 -14.84
C ALA A 65 -1.71 3.71 -13.66
N TRP A 66 -2.18 3.60 -12.41
CA TRP A 66 -1.32 3.68 -11.22
C TRP A 66 -0.61 2.35 -10.91
N TYR A 67 -1.04 1.27 -11.56
CA TYR A 67 -0.49 -0.07 -11.41
C TYR A 67 0.14 -0.55 -12.73
N PRO A 68 1.12 0.18 -13.30
CA PRO A 68 1.75 -0.20 -14.57
C PRO A 68 2.61 -1.46 -14.38
N ILE A 69 3.12 -2.03 -15.47
CA ILE A 69 4.22 -3.00 -15.37
C ILE A 69 5.47 -2.25 -14.90
N SER A 70 6.00 -2.56 -13.72
CA SER A 70 7.13 -1.80 -13.13
C SER A 70 8.31 -2.67 -12.69
N SER A 71 8.19 -3.99 -12.77
CA SER A 71 9.26 -4.96 -12.45
C SER A 71 8.85 -6.35 -12.95
N PRO A 72 9.76 -7.34 -13.00
CA PRO A 72 9.37 -8.73 -13.23
C PRO A 72 8.40 -9.28 -12.18
N ARG A 73 8.23 -8.60 -11.02
CA ARG A 73 7.34 -9.03 -9.94
C ARG A 73 5.90 -8.56 -10.15
N PHE A 74 5.70 -7.32 -10.62
CA PHE A 74 4.37 -6.73 -10.79
C PHE A 74 3.96 -6.70 -12.26
N GLN A 75 2.95 -7.49 -12.59
CA GLN A 75 2.23 -7.34 -13.86
C GLN A 75 1.27 -6.15 -13.82
N GLN A 76 0.67 -5.84 -14.97
CA GLN A 76 -0.34 -4.80 -15.10
C GLN A 76 -1.47 -5.05 -14.09
N ASN A 77 -1.92 -3.99 -13.42
CA ASN A 77 -3.02 -4.02 -12.44
C ASN A 77 -2.77 -4.83 -11.16
N GLN A 78 -1.55 -5.27 -10.89
CA GLN A 78 -1.22 -5.94 -9.63
C GLN A 78 -0.74 -4.92 -8.58
N CYS A 79 -1.27 -5.02 -7.36
CA CYS A 79 -0.82 -4.23 -6.20
C CYS A 79 -0.17 -5.09 -5.12
N ASN A 80 -0.23 -6.42 -5.25
CA ASN A 80 0.38 -7.36 -4.33
C ASN A 80 0.88 -8.58 -5.11
N THR A 81 2.02 -9.12 -4.70
CA THR A 81 2.66 -10.28 -5.33
C THR A 81 3.26 -11.16 -4.25
N TRP A 82 3.16 -12.48 -4.43
CA TRP A 82 3.90 -13.47 -3.65
C TRP A 82 4.84 -14.23 -4.57
N SER A 83 6.12 -14.22 -4.25
CA SER A 83 7.14 -14.98 -4.96
C SER A 83 7.98 -15.78 -3.98
N TYR A 84 8.23 -17.06 -4.25
CA TYR A 84 9.22 -17.83 -3.49
C TYR A 84 10.62 -17.60 -4.04
N ASP A 85 11.66 -17.81 -3.22
CA ASP A 85 13.07 -17.73 -3.64
C ASP A 85 13.42 -18.65 -4.82
N SER A 86 12.60 -19.66 -5.12
CA SER A 86 12.72 -20.50 -6.33
C SER A 86 12.43 -19.77 -7.64
N GLY A 87 12.06 -18.49 -7.61
CA GLY A 87 11.68 -17.69 -8.78
C GLY A 87 10.26 -17.96 -9.28
N ALA A 88 9.54 -18.90 -8.66
CA ALA A 88 8.12 -19.13 -8.93
C ALA A 88 7.29 -17.97 -8.37
N THR A 89 6.77 -17.15 -9.28
CA THR A 89 5.77 -16.11 -8.95
C THR A 89 4.40 -16.77 -8.98
N TYR A 90 3.76 -16.91 -7.82
CA TYR A 90 2.35 -17.29 -7.81
C TYR A 90 1.52 -16.05 -8.12
N GLY A 91 0.48 -16.22 -8.93
CA GLY A 91 -0.40 -15.15 -9.41
C GLY A 91 -0.74 -14.17 -8.28
N GLY A 92 -0.40 -12.90 -8.48
CA GLY A 92 -0.55 -11.87 -7.46
C GLY A 92 -1.99 -11.79 -6.97
N PHE A 93 -2.15 -11.83 -5.64
CA PHE A 93 -3.41 -11.40 -5.03
C PHE A 93 -3.64 -9.92 -5.41
N GLY A 94 -4.86 -9.54 -5.76
CA GLY A 94 -5.12 -8.19 -6.27
C GLY A 94 -4.62 -7.93 -7.69
N ALA A 95 -4.77 -8.88 -8.62
CA ALA A 95 -4.65 -8.58 -10.06
C ALA A 95 -5.86 -7.80 -10.63
N ALA A 96 -6.94 -7.69 -9.85
CA ALA A 96 -8.14 -6.97 -10.22
C ALA A 96 -8.09 -5.53 -9.67
N ILE A 97 -8.40 -4.55 -10.52
CA ILE A 97 -8.66 -3.18 -10.08
C ILE A 97 -10.04 -3.14 -9.41
N PHE A 98 -10.12 -2.46 -8.27
CA PHE A 98 -11.39 -2.23 -7.59
C PHE A 98 -12.33 -1.44 -8.53
N PRO A 99 -13.60 -1.85 -8.70
CA PRO A 99 -14.52 -1.14 -9.58
C PRO A 99 -14.85 0.25 -9.02
N MET A 100 -14.09 1.26 -9.47
CA MET A 100 -14.19 2.63 -8.96
C MET A 100 -15.58 3.25 -9.16
N SER A 101 -16.37 2.76 -10.11
CA SER A 101 -17.78 3.14 -10.29
C SER A 101 -18.66 2.88 -9.06
N LEU A 102 -18.26 1.98 -8.17
CA LEU A 102 -18.96 1.77 -6.89
C LEU A 102 -18.63 2.86 -5.87
N LEU A 103 -17.46 3.50 -5.98
CA LEU A 103 -16.96 4.48 -5.02
C LEU A 103 -17.15 5.92 -5.47
N THR A 104 -17.36 6.18 -6.76
CA THR A 104 -17.57 7.53 -7.31
C THR A 104 -18.64 8.35 -6.59
N PRO A 105 -19.74 7.79 -6.05
CA PRO A 105 -20.71 8.60 -5.29
C PRO A 105 -20.20 9.07 -3.92
N TYR A 106 -19.22 8.36 -3.36
CA TYR A 106 -18.75 8.56 -1.98
C TYR A 106 -17.36 9.20 -1.90
N ILE A 107 -16.69 9.37 -3.04
CA ILE A 107 -15.36 9.95 -3.12
C ILE A 107 -15.33 11.02 -4.22
N SER A 108 -15.12 12.28 -3.82
CA SER A 108 -15.15 13.42 -4.76
C SER A 108 -13.94 13.46 -5.68
N ASN A 109 -12.78 13.04 -5.18
CA ASN A 109 -11.52 12.92 -5.92
C ASN A 109 -10.91 11.57 -5.60
N THR A 110 -10.41 10.83 -6.59
CA THR A 110 -9.70 9.56 -6.36
C THR A 110 -8.29 9.87 -5.86
N PRO A 111 -8.00 9.72 -4.55
CA PRO A 111 -6.69 10.06 -4.02
C PRO A 111 -5.69 9.02 -4.51
N GLU A 112 -4.70 9.48 -5.27
CA GLU A 112 -3.62 8.62 -5.73
C GLU A 112 -2.76 8.22 -4.52
N PRO A 113 -2.51 6.92 -4.29
CA PRO A 113 -1.49 6.51 -3.34
C PRO A 113 -0.09 6.74 -3.93
N SER A 114 0.95 6.55 -3.13
CA SER A 114 2.31 6.46 -3.62
C SER A 114 2.50 5.19 -4.45
N ASN A 115 3.35 5.27 -5.46
CA ASN A 115 3.79 4.11 -6.24
C ASN A 115 5.01 3.42 -5.59
N LEU A 116 5.30 3.72 -4.32
CA LEU A 116 6.38 3.07 -3.59
C LEU A 116 6.01 1.61 -3.31
N VAL A 117 6.99 0.73 -3.48
CA VAL A 117 6.86 -0.70 -3.23
C VAL A 117 7.35 -1.00 -1.81
N GLY A 118 6.50 -1.63 -1.00
CA GLY A 118 6.88 -2.27 0.26
C GLY A 118 7.27 -3.72 0.02
N PHE A 119 8.36 -4.18 0.64
CA PHE A 119 8.85 -5.55 0.49
C PHE A 119 8.89 -6.26 1.83
N ASP A 120 8.03 -7.24 2.01
CA ASP A 120 8.06 -8.13 3.15
C ASP A 120 8.80 -9.42 2.79
N ASN A 121 10.02 -9.52 3.30
CA ASN A 121 10.88 -10.70 3.15
C ASN A 121 10.70 -11.69 4.32
N GLY A 122 9.77 -11.42 5.24
CA GLY A 122 9.56 -12.13 6.50
C GLY A 122 8.43 -13.15 6.46
N ALA A 123 7.75 -13.37 5.32
CA ALA A 123 6.75 -14.42 5.24
C ALA A 123 7.40 -15.75 5.61
N SER A 124 6.87 -16.39 6.66
CA SER A 124 7.40 -17.57 7.35
C SER A 124 7.62 -18.81 6.45
N SER A 125 7.31 -18.72 5.15
CA SER A 125 7.45 -19.74 4.12
C SER A 125 8.61 -19.51 3.15
N GLY A 126 9.50 -18.53 3.38
CA GLY A 126 10.54 -18.17 2.40
C GLY A 126 9.97 -17.47 1.16
N ALA A 127 8.77 -16.88 1.31
CA ALA A 127 8.13 -16.08 0.29
C ALA A 127 8.49 -14.61 0.47
N LEU A 128 8.86 -13.96 -0.63
CA LEU A 128 8.95 -12.53 -0.74
C LEU A 128 7.55 -12.02 -1.12
N GLN A 129 6.97 -11.24 -0.21
CA GLN A 129 5.77 -10.47 -0.50
C GLN A 129 6.17 -9.05 -0.91
N ALA A 130 5.61 -8.56 -2.00
CA ALA A 130 5.74 -7.16 -2.37
C ALA A 130 4.36 -6.57 -2.57
N SER A 131 4.15 -5.36 -2.07
CA SER A 131 2.95 -4.60 -2.38
C SER A 131 3.26 -3.17 -2.79
N ARG A 132 2.35 -2.58 -3.55
CA ARG A 132 2.41 -1.18 -3.98
C ARG A 132 1.03 -0.58 -3.94
N GLY A 133 0.98 0.72 -3.67
CA GLY A 133 -0.27 1.45 -3.58
C GLY A 133 -1.17 0.92 -2.45
N LEU A 134 -2.49 0.98 -2.69
CA LEU A 134 -3.51 0.57 -1.74
C LEU A 134 -4.26 -0.64 -2.28
N MET A 135 -4.58 -1.59 -1.41
CA MET A 135 -5.42 -2.72 -1.75
C MET A 135 -6.62 -2.82 -0.82
N TYR A 136 -7.75 -3.24 -1.37
CA TYR A 136 -8.88 -3.72 -0.61
C TYR A 136 -8.73 -5.22 -0.39
N GLN A 137 -8.99 -5.67 0.83
CA GLN A 137 -9.05 -7.08 1.19
C GLN A 137 -10.38 -7.37 1.89
N LYS A 138 -11.14 -8.34 1.36
CA LYS A 138 -12.33 -8.88 2.01
C LYS A 138 -11.90 -9.64 3.26
N LEU A 139 -12.58 -9.40 4.37
CA LEU A 139 -12.37 -10.15 5.61
C LEU A 139 -13.53 -11.10 5.84
N ASN A 140 -13.24 -12.23 6.49
CA ASN A 140 -14.29 -13.11 7.00
C ASN A 140 -14.80 -12.53 8.33
N PRO A 141 -16.08 -12.10 8.43
CA PRO A 141 -16.60 -11.44 9.63
C PRO A 141 -16.46 -12.31 10.89
N SER A 142 -16.54 -13.64 10.76
CA SER A 142 -16.42 -14.57 11.89
C SER A 142 -15.03 -14.59 12.52
N SER A 143 -13.98 -14.31 11.74
CA SER A 143 -12.59 -14.28 12.23
C SER A 143 -12.16 -12.89 12.69
N TRP A 144 -12.89 -11.83 12.31
CA TRP A 144 -12.45 -10.44 12.46
C TRP A 144 -13.44 -9.56 13.22
N SER A 145 -14.15 -10.12 14.21
CA SER A 145 -15.05 -9.36 15.09
C SER A 145 -16.13 -8.58 14.33
N GLY A 146 -16.71 -9.18 13.29
CA GLY A 146 -17.76 -8.55 12.48
C GLY A 146 -17.26 -7.55 11.42
N ARG A 147 -15.95 -7.41 11.24
CA ARG A 147 -15.37 -6.55 10.19
C ARG A 147 -15.48 -7.22 8.83
N VAL A 148 -15.83 -6.43 7.82
CA VAL A 148 -16.27 -6.96 6.52
C VAL A 148 -15.18 -6.82 5.46
N GLY A 149 -14.19 -5.97 5.70
CA GLY A 149 -13.06 -5.74 4.82
C GLY A 149 -12.05 -4.80 5.46
N ARG A 150 -10.95 -4.55 4.75
CA ARG A 150 -9.99 -3.50 5.08
C ARG A 150 -9.34 -2.92 3.85
N VAL A 151 -8.91 -1.67 3.96
CA VAL A 151 -7.90 -1.08 3.10
C VAL A 151 -6.54 -1.41 3.72
N LEU A 152 -5.58 -1.87 2.92
CA LEU A 152 -4.26 -2.33 3.35
C LEU A 152 -3.18 -1.71 2.47
N TRP A 153 -2.04 -1.36 3.06
CA TRP A 153 -0.82 -0.97 2.37
C TRP A 153 0.40 -1.33 3.21
N MET A 154 1.59 -1.32 2.58
CA MET A 154 2.84 -1.64 3.24
C MET A 154 3.85 -0.51 3.11
N ARG A 155 4.71 -0.40 4.12
CA ARG A 155 5.82 0.55 4.16
C ARG A 155 7.07 -0.10 4.70
N ASN A 156 8.20 0.16 4.06
CA ASN A 156 9.50 -0.19 4.62
C ASN A 156 9.79 0.71 5.83
N GLY A 157 10.34 0.12 6.88
CA GLY A 157 10.58 0.75 8.17
C GLY A 157 9.35 0.81 9.07
N ARG A 158 9.54 1.39 10.25
CA ARG A 158 8.45 1.70 11.19
C ARG A 158 7.75 2.98 10.75
N VAL A 159 6.44 2.88 10.51
CA VAL A 159 5.60 4.00 10.11
C VAL A 159 4.37 4.05 10.99
N ASP A 160 3.98 5.25 11.44
CA ASP A 160 2.75 5.45 12.19
C ASP A 160 1.54 5.40 11.24
N CYS A 161 0.60 4.51 11.54
CA CYS A 161 -0.61 4.29 10.76
C CYS A 161 -1.83 4.16 11.68
N PRO A 162 -3.07 4.37 11.18
CA PRO A 162 -4.30 4.26 11.99
C PRO A 162 -4.44 2.91 12.68
N SER A 163 -4.04 1.84 12.00
CA SER A 163 -3.82 0.53 12.58
C SER A 163 -2.64 -0.10 11.86
N SER A 164 -1.73 -0.71 12.62
CA SER A 164 -0.47 -1.22 12.08
C SER A 164 -0.09 -2.57 12.67
N TYR A 165 0.62 -3.36 11.87
CA TYR A 165 1.39 -4.51 12.30
C TYR A 165 2.82 -4.34 11.78
N TYR A 166 3.79 -4.24 12.68
CA TYR A 166 5.20 -4.14 12.31
C TYR A 166 5.84 -5.52 12.31
N ASP A 167 6.30 -5.94 11.15
CA ASP A 167 7.11 -7.14 11.00
C ASP A 167 8.59 -6.76 11.12
N SER A 168 9.21 -7.16 12.24
CA SER A 168 10.62 -6.89 12.50
C SER A 168 11.58 -7.72 11.65
N ALA A 169 11.17 -8.89 11.17
CA ALA A 169 11.99 -9.73 10.31
C ALA A 169 12.06 -9.14 8.90
N ALA A 170 10.93 -8.60 8.43
CA ALA A 170 10.80 -7.95 7.14
C ALA A 170 11.26 -6.48 7.13
N THR A 171 11.37 -5.85 8.30
CA THR A 171 11.51 -4.39 8.44
C THR A 171 10.38 -3.63 7.73
N VAL A 172 9.15 -4.15 7.80
CA VAL A 172 7.98 -3.57 7.14
C VAL A 172 6.87 -3.30 8.14
N THR A 173 6.20 -2.17 7.98
CA THR A 173 4.91 -1.91 8.61
C THR A 173 3.78 -2.20 7.63
N TRP A 174 2.92 -3.12 8.02
CA TRP A 174 1.61 -3.33 7.45
C TRP A 174 0.64 -2.33 8.06
N CYS A 175 -0.01 -1.54 7.23
CA CYS A 175 -0.94 -0.52 7.66
C CYS A 175 -2.33 -0.80 7.10
N TYR A 176 -3.36 -0.62 7.91
CA TYR A 176 -4.72 -0.90 7.48
C TYR A 176 -5.77 0.03 8.10
N VAL A 177 -6.89 0.16 7.39
CA VAL A 177 -8.12 0.81 7.83
C VAL A 177 -9.25 -0.20 7.67
N TYR A 178 -9.84 -0.61 8.79
CA TYR A 178 -10.98 -1.53 8.78
C TYR A 178 -12.25 -0.85 8.28
N ILE A 179 -13.04 -1.63 7.55
CA ILE A 179 -14.36 -1.27 7.02
C ILE A 179 -15.40 -1.90 7.95
#